data_AF-A0A970DUK7-F1
#
_entry.id   AF-A0A970DUK7-F1
#
_cell.length_a   1.000
_cell.length_b   1.000
_cell.length_c   1.000
_cell.angle_alpha   90.00
_cell.angle_beta   90.00
_cell.angle_gamma   90.00
#
_symmetry.space_group_name_H-M   'P 1'
#
loop_
_entity.id
_entity.type
_entity.pdbx_description
1 polymer ?
#
loop_
_entity_poly.entity_id
_entity_poly.type
_entity_poly.pdbx_seq_one_letter_code
_entity_poly.pdbx_strand_id
1 'polypeptide(L)'
;MPEGKTGIGPWLYWSLLIVVTLSFGLINITFYATKVMGANGYLTVPIALVLAIPPLWAAYQVMKRYPALNLLQAGLEITGPVCGRLFGLAYLTILLLVLALFLRGRINLINTYLLSNTPLPVLMVIYLFSAAYLASRGIETISRLASFVLLPILTVLVLLAVGALPEIDLNRLRPVFHPDLKLYLPGGLSVLYAFAPLGVFAMISPYLRGIQRKIPR
;
A
#
# COMPACT_ATOMS: atom_id res chain seq x y z
N MET A 1 21.50 27.27 0.86
CA MET A 1 21.89 26.05 1.60
C MET A 1 21.71 24.87 0.65
N PRO A 2 22.73 24.03 0.43
CA PRO A 2 22.76 23.14 -0.73
C PRO A 2 21.76 21.99 -0.56
N GLU A 3 20.79 21.94 -1.47
CA GLU A 3 19.69 20.97 -1.50
C GLU A 3 20.22 19.56 -1.76
N GLY A 4 20.15 18.74 -0.72
CA GLY A 4 20.62 17.37 -0.71
C GLY A 4 19.92 16.52 -1.77
N LYS A 5 20.71 16.03 -2.71
CA LYS A 5 20.40 14.95 -3.65
C LYS A 5 19.97 13.68 -2.89
N THR A 6 18.70 13.54 -2.53
CA THR A 6 18.16 12.25 -2.05
C THR A 6 17.65 11.44 -3.24
N GLY A 7 18.56 11.08 -4.13
CA GLY A 7 18.27 10.16 -5.23
C GLY A 7 18.21 8.74 -4.71
N ILE A 8 17.02 8.27 -4.30
CA ILE A 8 16.80 6.87 -3.92
C ILE A 8 17.15 5.98 -5.12
N GLY A 9 18.12 5.08 -4.97
CA GLY A 9 18.50 4.14 -6.05
C GLY A 9 17.30 3.28 -6.50
N PRO A 10 17.26 2.81 -7.77
CA PRO A 10 16.12 2.05 -8.31
C PRO A 10 15.74 0.83 -7.45
N TRP A 11 16.72 0.13 -6.89
CA TRP A 11 16.49 -1.02 -6.02
C TRP A 11 15.81 -0.65 -4.69
N LEU A 12 16.28 0.43 -4.05
CA LEU A 12 15.69 0.95 -2.80
C LEU A 12 14.24 1.42 -3.04
N TYR A 13 13.98 1.92 -4.24
CA TYR A 13 12.65 2.32 -4.64
C TYR A 13 11.70 1.13 -4.83
N TRP A 14 12.10 0.14 -5.63
CA TRP A 14 11.28 -1.06 -5.86
C TRP A 14 11.02 -1.85 -4.59
N SER A 15 12.04 -1.99 -3.73
CA SER A 15 11.88 -2.66 -2.43
C SER A 15 10.89 -1.92 -1.53
N LEU A 16 10.94 -0.58 -1.48
CA LEU A 16 9.94 0.21 -0.77
C LEU A 16 8.52 -0.05 -1.31
N LEU A 17 8.33 -0.01 -2.63
CA LEU A 17 7.02 -0.26 -3.23
C LEU A 17 6.49 -1.66 -2.91
N ILE A 18 7.32 -2.69 -3.08
CA ILE A 18 6.93 -4.08 -2.83
C ILE A 18 6.59 -4.25 -1.35
N VAL A 19 7.45 -3.80 -0.44
CA VAL A 19 7.22 -3.95 1.01
C VAL A 19 5.96 -3.23 1.45
N VAL A 20 5.72 -2.00 0.99
CA VAL A 20 4.51 -1.25 1.39
C VAL A 20 3.26 -1.95 0.84
N THR A 21 3.28 -2.39 -0.42
CA THR A 21 2.13 -3.09 -1.04
C THR A 21 1.83 -4.42 -0.34
N LEU A 22 2.86 -5.24 -0.12
CA LEU A 22 2.74 -6.50 0.59
C LEU A 22 2.25 -6.30 2.03
N SER A 23 2.80 -5.30 2.74
CA SER A 23 2.39 -4.98 4.11
C SER A 23 0.91 -4.63 4.18
N PHE A 24 0.42 -3.79 3.25
CA PHE A 24 -0.97 -3.36 3.20
C PHE A 24 -1.93 -4.53 2.90
N GLY A 25 -1.60 -5.34 1.89
CA GLY A 25 -2.51 -6.36 1.34
C GLY A 25 -2.48 -7.71 2.05
N LEU A 26 -1.29 -8.29 2.28
CA LEU A 26 -1.12 -9.75 2.41
C LEU A 26 -2.01 -10.44 3.45
N ILE A 27 -2.19 -9.84 4.63
CA ILE A 27 -2.85 -10.53 5.75
C ILE A 27 -4.37 -10.38 5.68
N ASN A 28 -4.86 -9.25 5.19
CA ASN A 28 -6.27 -8.92 5.18
C ASN A 28 -6.97 -9.33 3.87
N ILE A 29 -6.21 -9.42 2.77
CA ILE A 29 -6.74 -9.70 1.44
C ILE A 29 -7.46 -11.05 1.40
N THR A 30 -6.89 -12.06 2.03
CA THR A 30 -7.46 -13.41 2.07
C THR A 30 -8.76 -13.43 2.85
N PHE A 31 -8.83 -12.75 4.00
CA PHE A 31 -10.05 -12.64 4.80
C PHE A 31 -11.17 -11.91 4.05
N TYR A 32 -10.90 -10.74 3.47
CA TYR A 32 -11.92 -9.99 2.74
C TYR A 32 -12.34 -10.67 1.44
N ALA A 33 -11.42 -11.33 0.75
CA ALA A 33 -11.69 -12.07 -0.47
C ALA A 33 -12.58 -13.28 -0.23
N THR A 34 -12.25 -14.11 0.78
CA THR A 34 -13.02 -15.32 1.10
C THR A 34 -14.35 -14.98 1.76
N LYS A 35 -14.44 -13.87 2.51
CA LYS A 35 -15.71 -13.41 3.09
C LYS A 35 -16.76 -13.06 2.03
N VAL A 36 -16.33 -12.56 0.86
CA VAL A 36 -17.24 -12.16 -0.23
C VAL A 36 -17.45 -13.27 -1.26
N MET A 37 -16.38 -13.97 -1.67
CA MET A 37 -16.42 -14.94 -2.76
C MET A 37 -16.11 -16.39 -2.33
N GLY A 38 -15.98 -16.66 -1.03
CA GLY A 38 -15.71 -18.00 -0.51
C GLY A 38 -14.43 -18.61 -1.11
N ALA A 39 -14.56 -19.82 -1.65
CA ALA A 39 -13.48 -20.53 -2.32
C ALA A 39 -12.93 -19.78 -3.55
N ASN A 40 -13.75 -18.96 -4.22
CA ASN A 40 -13.36 -18.17 -5.38
C ASN A 40 -12.66 -16.84 -5.02
N GLY A 41 -12.25 -16.67 -3.75
CA GLY A 41 -11.56 -15.46 -3.28
C GLY A 41 -10.32 -15.10 -4.11
N TYR A 42 -9.62 -16.08 -4.69
CA TYR A 42 -8.46 -15.83 -5.56
C TYR A 42 -8.81 -14.99 -6.80
N LEU A 43 -10.07 -15.00 -7.27
CA LEU A 43 -10.53 -14.17 -8.40
C LEU A 43 -10.66 -12.69 -8.03
N THR A 44 -10.77 -12.35 -6.75
CA THR A 44 -10.91 -10.94 -6.32
C THR A 44 -9.67 -10.11 -6.64
N VAL A 45 -8.47 -10.69 -6.57
CA VAL A 45 -7.20 -10.01 -6.80
C VAL A 45 -7.05 -9.52 -8.26
N PRO A 46 -7.24 -10.35 -9.30
CA PRO A 46 -7.17 -9.87 -10.68
C PRO A 46 -8.30 -8.87 -11.00
N ILE A 47 -9.50 -9.03 -10.43
CA ILE A 47 -10.58 -8.05 -10.60
C ILE A 47 -10.18 -6.71 -9.97
N ALA A 48 -9.65 -6.73 -8.74
CA ALA A 48 -9.17 -5.54 -8.05
C ALA A 48 -8.02 -4.85 -8.82
N LEU A 49 -7.13 -5.62 -9.46
CA LEU A 49 -6.09 -5.09 -10.33
C LEU A 49 -6.69 -4.30 -11.51
N VAL A 50 -7.68 -4.88 -12.20
CA VAL A 50 -8.37 -4.20 -13.31
C VAL A 50 -9.06 -2.93 -12.83
N LEU A 51 -9.73 -2.99 -11.68
CA LEU A 51 -10.39 -1.82 -11.06
C LEU A 51 -9.40 -0.75 -10.57
N ALA A 52 -8.15 -1.11 -10.27
CA ALA A 52 -7.09 -0.19 -9.86
C ALA A 52 -6.46 0.56 -11.04
N ILE A 53 -6.57 0.07 -12.28
CA ILE A 53 -5.95 0.71 -13.45
C ILE A 53 -6.46 2.15 -13.67
N PRO A 54 -7.78 2.44 -13.71
CA PRO A 54 -8.28 3.80 -13.94
C PRO A 54 -7.75 4.85 -12.95
N PRO A 55 -7.81 4.65 -11.61
CA PRO A 55 -7.30 5.64 -10.67
C PRO A 55 -5.77 5.80 -10.73
N LEU A 56 -5.03 4.71 -10.96
CA LEU A 56 -3.57 4.77 -11.12
C LEU A 56 -3.17 5.52 -12.39
N TRP A 57 -3.89 5.30 -13.48
CA TRP A 57 -3.67 6.01 -14.73
C TRP A 57 -4.00 7.50 -14.61
N ALA A 58 -5.11 7.85 -13.94
CA ALA A 58 -5.44 9.24 -13.64
C ALA A 58 -4.34 9.92 -12.79
N ALA A 59 -3.86 9.25 -11.74
CA ALA A 59 -2.76 9.75 -10.92
C ALA A 59 -1.48 9.95 -11.75
N TYR A 60 -1.15 9.01 -12.63
CA TYR A 60 0.00 9.13 -13.54
C TYR A 60 -0.11 10.35 -14.46
N GLN A 61 -1.29 10.59 -15.06
CA GLN A 61 -1.51 11.74 -15.95
C GLN A 61 -1.37 13.08 -15.21
N VAL A 62 -1.87 13.16 -13.97
CA VAL A 62 -1.70 14.34 -13.11
C VAL A 62 -0.21 14.58 -12.81
N MET A 63 0.52 13.54 -12.41
CA MET A 63 1.95 13.64 -12.12
C MET A 63 2.80 14.00 -13.33
N LYS A 64 2.40 13.56 -14.53
CA LYS A 64 3.05 13.92 -15.79
C LYS A 64 2.86 15.41 -16.10
N ARG A 65 1.68 15.96 -15.80
CA ARG A 65 1.34 17.38 -16.03
C ARG A 65 1.94 18.31 -14.98
N TYR A 66 2.00 17.87 -13.72
CA TYR A 66 2.53 18.62 -12.59
C TYR A 66 3.71 17.90 -11.95
N PRO A 67 4.85 17.80 -12.65
CA PRO A 67 5.96 17.03 -12.13
C PRO A 67 6.46 17.64 -10.81
N ALA A 68 6.66 18.94 -10.68
CA ALA A 68 7.26 19.52 -9.47
C ALA A 68 6.42 19.39 -8.18
N LEU A 69 5.15 18.96 -8.29
CA LEU A 69 4.18 19.00 -7.20
C LEU A 69 3.79 17.59 -6.75
N ASN A 70 3.51 17.45 -5.46
CA ASN A 70 2.86 16.23 -4.93
C ASN A 70 1.39 16.18 -5.36
N LEU A 71 0.78 14.99 -5.39
CA LEU A 71 -0.66 14.80 -5.69
C LEU A 71 -1.59 15.80 -5.01
N LEU A 72 -1.35 16.10 -3.73
CA LEU A 72 -2.12 17.09 -2.98
C LEU A 72 -1.89 18.51 -3.50
N GLN A 73 -0.65 18.89 -3.77
CA GLN A 73 -0.30 20.21 -4.30
C GLN A 73 -0.82 20.40 -5.73
N ALA A 74 -0.72 19.37 -6.58
CA ALA A 74 -1.32 19.36 -7.91
C ALA A 74 -2.85 19.50 -7.81
N GLY A 75 -3.49 18.83 -6.84
CA GLY A 75 -4.92 18.98 -6.57
C GLY A 75 -5.30 20.41 -6.18
N LEU A 76 -4.53 21.05 -5.30
CA LEU A 76 -4.71 22.46 -4.90
C LEU A 76 -4.59 23.41 -6.09
N GLU A 77 -3.62 23.17 -6.98
CA GLU A 77 -3.39 24.02 -8.15
C GLU A 77 -4.50 23.87 -9.20
N ILE A 78 -5.05 22.67 -9.35
CA ILE A 78 -6.15 22.40 -10.30
C ILE A 78 -7.49 22.99 -9.81
N THR A 79 -7.78 22.94 -8.50
CA THR A 79 -9.09 23.35 -7.95
C THR A 79 -9.15 24.80 -7.46
N GLY A 80 -8.02 25.52 -7.45
CA GLY A 80 -7.96 26.93 -7.04
C GLY A 80 -7.96 27.13 -5.51
N PRO A 81 -7.85 28.38 -5.02
CA PRO A 81 -7.49 28.66 -3.62
C PRO A 81 -8.59 28.34 -2.58
N VAL A 82 -9.87 28.47 -2.94
CA VAL A 82 -11.00 28.25 -2.01
C VAL A 82 -11.41 26.78 -2.01
N CYS A 83 -11.75 26.23 -3.19
CA CYS A 83 -12.10 24.82 -3.33
C CYS A 83 -10.91 23.93 -2.98
N GLY A 84 -9.70 24.30 -3.39
CA GLY A 84 -8.49 23.57 -3.04
C GLY A 84 -8.27 23.45 -1.55
N ARG A 85 -8.46 24.52 -0.75
CA ARG A 85 -8.34 24.42 0.72
C ARG A 85 -9.34 23.43 1.33
N LEU A 86 -10.60 23.45 0.87
CA LEU A 86 -11.61 22.49 1.33
C LEU A 86 -11.26 21.06 0.91
N PHE A 87 -10.83 20.85 -0.32
CA PHE A 87 -10.36 19.54 -0.80
C PHE A 87 -9.12 19.06 -0.05
N GLY A 88 -8.17 19.95 0.23
CA GLY A 88 -6.95 19.65 0.98
C GLY A 88 -7.27 19.24 2.41
N LEU A 89 -8.17 19.96 3.09
CA LEU A 89 -8.65 19.58 4.42
C LEU A 89 -9.35 18.22 4.39
N ALA A 90 -10.30 18.02 3.48
CA ALA A 90 -11.00 16.74 3.34
C ALA A 90 -10.04 15.58 3.06
N TYR A 91 -9.05 15.79 2.19
CA TYR A 91 -8.02 14.80 1.89
C TYR A 91 -7.16 14.48 3.11
N LEU A 92 -6.71 15.50 3.87
CA LEU A 92 -5.92 15.30 5.09
C LEU A 92 -6.72 14.56 6.15
N THR A 93 -8.01 14.88 6.33
CA THR A 93 -8.89 14.16 7.25
C THR A 93 -9.05 12.69 6.84
N ILE A 94 -9.29 12.42 5.56
CA ILE A 94 -9.38 11.05 5.05
C ILE A 94 -8.05 10.31 5.26
N LEU A 95 -6.92 10.96 4.97
CA LEU A 95 -5.60 10.38 5.16
C LEU A 95 -5.34 10.03 6.63
N LEU A 96 -5.72 10.91 7.56
CA LEU A 96 -5.61 10.68 9.00
C LEU A 96 -6.50 9.51 9.46
N LEU A 97 -7.75 9.45 8.99
CA LEU A 97 -8.67 8.36 9.31
C LEU A 97 -8.12 7.01 8.81
N VAL A 98 -7.65 6.98 7.57
CA VAL A 98 -7.01 5.80 6.99
C VAL A 98 -5.80 5.40 7.83
N LEU A 99 -4.91 6.33 8.16
CA LEU A 99 -3.73 6.06 9.00
C LEU A 99 -4.11 5.50 10.38
N ALA A 100 -5.16 6.04 11.02
CA ALA A 100 -5.64 5.56 12.30
C ALA A 100 -6.21 4.14 12.23
N LEU A 101 -6.99 3.82 11.18
CA LEU A 101 -7.52 2.48 10.93
C LEU A 101 -6.37 1.47 10.69
N PHE A 102 -5.36 1.86 9.92
CA PHE A 102 -4.18 1.03 9.70
C PHE A 102 -3.39 0.82 10.98
N LEU A 103 -3.13 1.87 11.75
CA LEU A 103 -2.44 1.80 13.03
C LEU A 103 -3.15 0.81 13.97
N ARG A 104 -4.48 0.94 14.12
CA ARG A 104 -5.29 0.03 14.94
C ARG A 104 -5.20 -1.41 14.46
N GLY A 105 -5.30 -1.63 13.14
CA GLY A 105 -5.19 -2.96 12.54
C GLY A 105 -3.83 -3.62 12.80
N ARG A 106 -2.73 -2.87 12.68
CA ARG A 106 -1.38 -3.40 12.95
C ARG A 106 -1.16 -3.75 14.41
N ILE A 107 -1.66 -2.92 15.31
CA ILE A 107 -1.48 -3.13 16.75
C ILE A 107 -2.32 -4.30 17.24
N ASN A 108 -3.55 -4.44 16.75
CA ASN A 108 -4.37 -5.60 17.07
C ASN A 108 -3.69 -6.90 16.62
N LEU A 109 -3.03 -6.89 15.47
CA LEU A 109 -2.25 -8.03 15.00
C LEU A 109 -1.06 -8.32 15.92
N ILE A 110 -0.26 -7.31 16.28
CA ILE A 110 0.86 -7.46 17.20
C ILE A 110 0.39 -7.98 18.56
N ASN A 111 -0.71 -7.45 19.09
CA ASN A 111 -1.29 -7.88 20.35
C ASN A 111 -1.77 -9.34 20.26
N THR A 112 -2.48 -9.72 19.20
CA THR A 112 -3.02 -11.08 19.07
C THR A 112 -1.94 -12.14 18.91
N TYR A 113 -0.87 -11.85 18.17
CA TYR A 113 0.13 -12.85 17.78
C TYR A 113 1.45 -12.78 18.54
N LEU A 114 1.86 -11.62 19.06
CA LEU A 114 3.15 -11.44 19.71
C LEU A 114 3.02 -11.05 21.20
N LEU A 115 2.20 -10.05 21.52
CA LEU A 115 2.12 -9.43 22.85
C LEU A 115 0.68 -9.38 23.36
N SER A 116 0.08 -10.55 23.60
CA SER A 116 -1.32 -10.69 24.05
C SER A 116 -1.58 -10.10 25.43
N ASN A 117 -0.58 -10.15 26.30
CA ASN A 117 -0.69 -9.66 27.68
C ASN A 117 -0.46 -8.14 27.82
N THR A 118 -0.05 -7.44 26.75
CA THR A 118 0.26 -6.01 26.81
C THR A 118 -0.97 -5.17 26.50
N PRO A 119 -1.29 -4.13 27.28
CA PRO A 119 -2.44 -3.26 27.01
C PRO A 119 -2.27 -2.49 25.70
N LEU A 120 -3.33 -2.45 24.89
CA LEU A 120 -3.33 -1.83 23.55
C LEU A 120 -2.81 -0.38 23.49
N PRO A 121 -3.11 0.52 24.45
CA PRO A 121 -2.60 1.90 24.41
C PRO A 121 -1.07 1.97 24.47
N VAL A 122 -0.42 1.06 25.19
CA VAL A 122 1.05 1.04 25.30
C VAL A 122 1.67 0.66 23.95
N LEU A 123 1.11 -0.35 23.27
CA LEU A 123 1.54 -0.73 21.93
C LEU A 123 1.32 0.40 20.91
N MET A 124 0.22 1.16 21.04
CA MET A 124 -0.04 2.34 20.21
C MET A 124 1.04 3.40 20.35
N VAL A 125 1.38 3.77 21.58
CA VAL A 125 2.38 4.80 21.84
C VAL A 125 3.74 4.38 21.29
N ILE A 126 4.18 3.14 21.56
CA ILE A 126 5.46 2.62 21.08
C ILE A 126 5.52 2.61 19.54
N TYR A 127 4.45 2.14 18.88
CA TYR A 127 4.38 2.12 17.42
C TYR A 127 4.43 3.54 16.84
N LEU A 128 3.69 4.48 17.44
CA LEU A 128 3.65 5.87 16.99
C LEU A 128 5.02 6.55 17.14
N PHE A 129 5.70 6.36 18.27
CA PHE A 129 7.06 6.86 18.49
C PHE A 129 8.05 6.30 17.47
N SER A 130 7.96 5.00 17.18
CA SER A 130 8.82 4.34 16.18
C SER A 130 8.58 4.92 14.77
N ALA A 131 7.32 5.12 14.40
CA ALA A 131 6.93 5.71 13.12
C ALA A 131 7.41 7.18 13.00
N ALA A 132 7.25 7.98 14.06
CA ALA A 132 7.71 9.36 14.11
C ALA A 132 9.24 9.46 14.02
N TYR A 133 9.96 8.58 14.72
CA TYR A 133 11.41 8.51 14.64
C TYR A 133 11.88 8.17 13.22
N LEU A 134 11.26 7.18 12.57
CA LEU A 134 11.60 6.81 11.18
C LEU A 134 11.27 7.93 10.19
N ALA A 135 10.13 8.59 10.35
CA ALA A 135 9.75 9.73 9.52
C ALA A 135 10.78 10.87 9.62
N SER A 136 11.37 11.10 10.81
CA SER A 136 12.39 12.14 11.01
C SER A 136 13.72 11.87 10.28
N ARG A 137 14.02 10.62 9.94
CA ARG A 137 15.26 10.22 9.25
C ARG A 137 15.19 10.35 7.72
N GLY A 138 14.02 10.70 7.18
CA GLY A 138 13.82 10.90 5.75
C GLY A 138 13.62 9.60 4.97
N ILE A 139 13.30 9.76 3.69
CA ILE A 139 12.83 8.65 2.84
C ILE A 139 13.91 7.62 2.52
N GLU A 140 15.19 8.04 2.46
CA GLU A 140 16.29 7.13 2.15
C GLU A 140 16.48 6.07 3.23
N THR A 141 16.39 6.44 4.51
CA THR A 141 16.46 5.49 5.62
C THR A 141 15.28 4.51 5.58
N ILE A 142 14.08 4.99 5.26
CA ILE A 142 12.88 4.15 5.13
C ILE A 142 13.06 3.15 3.99
N SER A 143 13.58 3.57 2.84
CA SER A 143 13.84 2.68 1.70
C SER A 143 14.94 1.65 2.00
N ARG A 144 16.00 2.02 2.72
CA ARG A 144 17.04 1.07 3.16
C ARG A 144 16.48 0.00 4.09
N LEU A 145 15.63 0.40 5.04
CA LEU A 145 14.93 -0.55 5.92
C LEU A 145 13.99 -1.45 5.13
N ALA A 146 13.22 -0.90 4.19
CA ALA A 146 12.36 -1.71 3.32
C ALA A 146 13.17 -2.76 2.54
N SER A 147 14.31 -2.37 1.96
CA SER A 147 15.21 -3.32 1.28
C SER A 147 15.75 -4.41 2.21
N PHE A 148 16.03 -4.08 3.47
CA PHE A 148 16.50 -5.05 4.46
C PHE A 148 15.40 -6.06 4.84
N VAL A 149 14.17 -5.58 5.04
CA VAL A 149 13.03 -6.40 5.48
C VAL A 149 12.42 -7.20 4.32
N LEU A 150 12.64 -6.79 3.08
CA LEU A 150 12.10 -7.46 1.88
C LEU A 150 12.51 -8.94 1.82
N LEU A 151 13.79 -9.26 2.04
CA LEU A 151 14.29 -10.63 1.95
C LEU A 151 13.60 -11.57 2.97
N PRO A 152 13.54 -11.26 4.28
CA PRO A 152 12.77 -12.04 5.24
C PRO A 152 11.30 -12.22 4.86
N ILE A 153 10.62 -11.17 4.38
CA ILE A 153 9.21 -11.25 3.97
C ILE A 153 9.04 -12.24 2.83
N LEU A 154 9.88 -12.16 1.80
CA LEU A 154 9.81 -13.07 0.65
C LEU A 154 10.12 -14.51 1.07
N THR A 155 11.11 -14.72 1.93
CA THR A 155 11.43 -16.06 2.46
C THR A 155 10.24 -16.65 3.20
N VAL A 156 9.61 -15.90 4.10
CA VAL A 156 8.42 -16.35 4.83
C VAL A 156 7.27 -16.66 3.86
N LEU A 157 7.05 -15.81 2.86
CA LEU A 157 5.99 -16.03 1.86
C LEU A 157 6.22 -17.30 1.05
N VAL A 158 7.47 -17.57 0.62
CA VAL A 158 7.83 -18.79 -0.09
C VAL A 158 7.66 -20.02 0.80
N LEU A 159 8.11 -19.95 2.06
CA LEU A 159 7.93 -21.04 3.03
C LEU A 159 6.45 -21.34 3.29
N LEU A 160 5.61 -20.31 3.43
CA LEU A 160 4.17 -20.48 3.56
C LEU A 160 3.56 -21.11 2.31
N ALA A 161 3.96 -20.66 1.11
CA ALA A 161 3.48 -21.21 -0.14
C ALA A 161 3.86 -22.69 -0.31
N VAL A 162 5.12 -23.04 -0.05
CA VAL A 162 5.63 -24.42 -0.13
C VAL A 162 4.99 -25.30 0.94
N GLY A 163 4.86 -24.80 2.18
CA GLY A 163 4.21 -25.52 3.27
C GLY A 163 2.72 -25.74 3.05
N ALA A 164 2.05 -24.89 2.28
CA ALA A 164 0.65 -25.06 1.91
C ALA A 164 0.43 -26.07 0.78
N LEU A 165 1.43 -26.37 -0.06
CA LEU A 165 1.29 -27.27 -1.22
C LEU A 165 0.69 -28.65 -0.86
N PRO A 166 1.11 -29.33 0.22
CA PRO A 166 0.57 -30.65 0.57
C PRO A 166 -0.91 -30.63 0.97
N GLU A 167 -1.43 -29.48 1.41
CA GLU A 167 -2.83 -29.33 1.85
C GLU A 167 -3.78 -28.91 0.72
N ILE A 168 -3.27 -28.67 -0.50
CA ILE A 168 -4.08 -28.22 -1.63
C ILE A 168 -4.94 -29.39 -2.13
N ASP A 169 -6.22 -29.35 -1.81
CA ASP A 169 -7.24 -30.19 -2.43
C ASP A 169 -7.93 -29.42 -3.57
N LEU A 170 -7.64 -29.82 -4.81
CA LEU A 170 -8.21 -29.21 -6.02
C LEU A 170 -9.74 -29.33 -6.09
N ASN A 171 -10.34 -30.26 -5.34
CA ASN A 171 -11.80 -30.37 -5.28
C ASN A 171 -12.42 -29.18 -4.55
N ARG A 172 -11.70 -28.56 -3.60
CA ARG A 172 -12.16 -27.35 -2.87
C ARG A 172 -12.13 -26.09 -3.74
N LEU A 173 -11.47 -26.13 -4.89
CA LEU A 173 -11.44 -25.04 -5.87
C LEU A 173 -12.65 -25.07 -6.82
N ARG A 174 -13.50 -26.10 -6.74
CA ARG A 174 -14.73 -26.17 -7.54
C ARG A 174 -15.88 -25.45 -6.81
N PRO A 175 -16.70 -24.67 -7.53
CA PRO A 175 -16.57 -24.32 -8.94
C PRO A 175 -15.44 -23.29 -9.18
N VAL A 176 -14.72 -23.39 -10.31
CA VAL A 176 -13.59 -22.48 -10.63
C VAL A 176 -14.05 -21.03 -10.84
N PHE A 177 -15.30 -20.85 -11.26
CA PHE A 177 -15.96 -19.56 -11.36
C PHE A 177 -17.16 -19.54 -10.43
N HIS A 178 -17.34 -18.42 -9.74
CA HIS A 178 -18.48 -18.24 -8.87
C HIS A 178 -19.74 -18.10 -9.75
N PRO A 179 -20.82 -18.86 -9.50
CA PRO A 179 -22.04 -18.79 -10.33
C PRO A 179 -22.69 -17.40 -10.30
N ASP A 180 -22.62 -16.73 -9.14
CA ASP A 180 -23.15 -15.38 -8.97
C ASP A 180 -22.18 -14.30 -9.49
N LEU A 181 -22.39 -13.88 -10.74
CA LEU A 181 -21.64 -12.76 -11.35
C LEU A 181 -21.76 -11.45 -10.56
N LYS A 182 -22.83 -11.29 -9.77
CA LYS A 182 -23.05 -10.11 -8.91
C LYS A 182 -21.98 -9.96 -7.81
N LEU A 183 -21.27 -11.03 -7.44
CA LEU A 183 -20.26 -11.00 -6.39
C LEU A 183 -18.87 -10.55 -6.86
N TYR A 184 -18.64 -10.50 -8.18
CA TYR A 184 -17.33 -10.19 -8.74
C TYR A 184 -16.92 -8.75 -8.47
N LEU A 185 -17.85 -7.79 -8.70
CA LEU A 185 -17.60 -6.38 -8.44
C LEU A 185 -17.37 -6.08 -6.95
N PRO A 186 -18.24 -6.48 -6.00
CA PRO A 186 -18.00 -6.24 -4.58
C PRO A 186 -16.79 -7.02 -4.05
N GLY A 187 -16.47 -8.18 -4.63
CA GLY A 187 -15.25 -8.94 -4.30
C GLY A 187 -13.97 -8.20 -4.74
N GLY A 188 -13.94 -7.64 -5.95
CA GLY A 188 -12.83 -6.80 -6.38
C GLY A 188 -12.70 -5.51 -5.55
N LEU A 189 -13.83 -4.85 -5.25
CA LEU A 189 -13.84 -3.63 -4.45
C LEU A 189 -13.39 -3.85 -3.00
N SER A 190 -13.70 -5.00 -2.39
CA SER A 190 -13.29 -5.31 -1.01
C SER A 190 -11.78 -5.42 -0.84
N VAL A 191 -11.07 -5.70 -1.93
CA VAL A 191 -9.61 -5.90 -1.97
C VAL A 191 -8.86 -4.73 -2.62
N LEU A 192 -9.58 -3.78 -3.25
CA LEU A 192 -9.00 -2.65 -3.99
C LEU A 192 -8.01 -1.82 -3.15
N TYR A 193 -8.23 -1.73 -1.84
CA TYR A 193 -7.34 -1.03 -0.91
C TYR A 193 -5.90 -1.54 -0.93
N ALA A 194 -5.66 -2.82 -1.31
CA ALA A 194 -4.33 -3.41 -1.40
C ALA A 194 -3.46 -2.71 -2.47
N PHE A 195 -4.09 -2.08 -3.47
CA PHE A 195 -3.41 -1.32 -4.53
C PHE A 195 -3.28 0.17 -4.21
N ALA A 196 -3.94 0.68 -3.16
CA ALA A 196 -3.84 2.08 -2.76
C ALA A 196 -2.39 2.57 -2.52
N PRO A 197 -1.46 1.76 -1.96
CA PRO A 197 -0.07 2.17 -1.82
C PRO A 197 0.67 2.40 -3.13
N LEU A 198 0.20 1.87 -4.26
CA LEU A 198 0.76 2.24 -5.56
C LEU A 198 0.53 3.72 -5.86
N GLY A 199 -0.48 4.37 -5.26
CA GLY A 199 -0.64 5.83 -5.31
C GLY A 199 0.51 6.60 -4.62
N VAL A 200 1.23 5.96 -3.69
CA VAL A 200 2.44 6.54 -3.08
C VAL A 200 3.57 6.70 -4.12
N PHE A 201 3.55 5.94 -5.23
CA PHE A 201 4.40 6.17 -6.41
C PHE A 201 4.35 7.63 -6.85
N ALA A 202 3.14 8.18 -6.96
CA ALA A 202 2.92 9.53 -7.43
C ALA A 202 3.42 10.56 -6.41
N MET A 203 3.27 10.31 -5.11
CA MET A 203 3.78 11.20 -4.04
C MET A 203 5.31 11.19 -3.93
N ILE A 204 5.98 10.08 -4.25
CA ILE A 204 7.46 9.99 -4.18
C ILE A 204 8.13 10.41 -5.49
N SER A 205 7.39 10.42 -6.60
CA SER A 205 7.92 10.75 -7.93
C SER A 205 8.70 12.08 -8.06
N PRO A 206 8.38 13.20 -7.37
CA PRO A 206 9.23 14.39 -7.42
C PRO A 206 10.61 14.19 -6.79
N TYR A 207 10.73 13.31 -5.78
CA TYR A 207 12.00 12.99 -5.13
C TYR A 207 12.90 12.06 -5.99
N LEU A 208 12.33 11.36 -6.98
CA LEU A 208 13.07 10.48 -7.90
C LEU A 208 13.69 11.21 -9.09
N ARG A 209 13.37 12.50 -9.28
CA ARG A 209 13.74 13.23 -10.50
C ARG A 209 15.24 13.54 -10.63
N GLY A 210 16.04 13.22 -9.61
CA GLY A 210 17.49 13.11 -9.74
C GLY A 210 17.97 12.00 -10.69
N ILE A 211 17.14 11.00 -10.98
CA ILE A 211 17.49 9.81 -11.80
C ILE A 211 17.03 9.94 -13.26
N GLN A 212 15.96 10.70 -13.55
CA GLN A 212 15.42 10.84 -14.91
C GLN A 212 16.31 11.63 -15.88
N ARG A 213 17.36 12.32 -15.40
CA ARG A 213 18.38 12.93 -16.28
C ARG A 213 19.34 11.92 -16.93
N LYS A 214 19.28 10.62 -16.56
CA LYS A 214 20.20 9.57 -17.03
C LYS A 214 19.57 8.47 -17.87
N ILE A 215 18.28 8.53 -18.19
CA ILE A 215 17.66 7.57 -19.12
C ILE A 215 17.59 8.27 -20.48
N PRO A 216 18.48 7.94 -21.44
CA PRO A 216 18.31 8.41 -22.81
C PRO A 216 16.99 7.87 -23.35
N ARG A 217 16.25 8.75 -24.03
CA ARG A 217 14.96 8.46 -24.67
C ARG A 217 15.05 7.29 -25.64
#